data_AF-A0A527XAC4-F1
#
_entry.id   AF-A0A527XAC4-F1
#
_cell.length_a   1.000
_cell.length_b   1.000
_cell.length_c   1.000
_cell.angle_alpha   90.00
_cell.angle_beta   90.00
_cell.angle_gamma   90.00
#
_symmetry.space_group_name_H-M   'P 1'
#
loop_
_entity.id
_entity.type
_entity.pdbx_description
1 polymer ?
#
loop_
_entity_poly.entity_id
_entity_poly.type
_entity_poly.pdbx_seq_one_letter_code
_entity_poly.pdbx_strand_id
1 'polypeptide(L)' 'MLGEEPVELFATGSSLVAPQYRKLGDYDTAMFILRTASGRQCHINNSVRAAYGYDQRIEVHGADGMLQA' A
#
# COMPACT_ATOMS: atom_id res chain seq x y z
N MET A 1 -2.43 1.86 -13.32
CA MET A 1 -3.71 2.19 -12.63
C MET A 1 -3.94 3.68 -12.60
N LEU A 2 -3.04 4.47 -12.01
CA LEU A 2 -3.23 5.92 -11.92
C LEU A 2 -3.07 6.66 -13.26
N GLY A 3 -2.29 6.13 -14.20
CA GLY A 3 -2.07 6.76 -15.51
C GLY A 3 -1.24 8.06 -15.46
N GLU A 4 -0.77 8.43 -14.26
CA GLU A 4 0.06 9.60 -13.97
C GLU A 4 1.01 9.27 -12.82
N GLU A 5 2.12 10.01 -12.74
CA GLU A 5 3.11 9.88 -11.68
C GLU A 5 2.63 10.50 -10.35
N PRO A 6 2.86 9.84 -9.20
CA PRO A 6 2.69 10.45 -7.88
C PRO A 6 3.64 11.64 -7.68
N VAL A 7 3.14 12.69 -7.02
CA VAL A 7 3.91 13.89 -6.64
C VAL A 7 3.98 14.11 -5.13
N GLU A 8 3.17 13.38 -4.36
CA GLU A 8 3.17 13.40 -2.90
C GLU A 8 3.01 11.98 -2.35
N LEU A 9 3.68 11.73 -1.22
CA LEU A 9 3.66 10.48 -0.48
C LEU A 9 3.52 10.75 1.02
N PHE A 10 2.56 10.09 1.65
CA PHE A 10 2.52 9.88 3.09
C PHE A 10 2.73 8.40 3.37
N ALA A 11 3.56 8.06 4.35
CA ALA A 11 3.83 6.69 4.73
C ALA A 11 3.83 6.53 6.25
N THR A 12 3.34 5.38 6.71
CA THR A 12 3.45 4.94 8.10
C THR A 12 3.79 3.47 8.15
N GLY A 13 4.49 3.04 9.19
CA GLY A 13 4.96 1.66 9.31
C GLY A 13 5.20 1.26 10.75
N SER A 14 5.23 -0.05 10.98
CA SER A 14 5.53 -0.66 12.28
C SER A 14 6.10 -2.05 12.08
N SER A 15 6.81 -2.56 13.09
CA SER A 15 7.21 -3.97 13.18
C SER A 15 6.28 -4.68 14.17
N LEU A 16 5.29 -5.39 13.63
CA LEU A 16 4.14 -5.97 14.34
C LEU A 16 4.13 -7.51 14.35
N VAL A 17 4.66 -8.16 13.31
CA VAL A 17 4.43 -9.59 13.05
C VAL A 17 5.70 -10.43 12.91
N ALA A 18 6.84 -9.79 12.64
CA ALA A 18 8.13 -10.43 12.38
C ALA A 18 9.24 -9.76 13.22
N PRO A 19 9.53 -10.28 14.43
CA PRO A 19 10.43 -9.63 15.40
C PRO A 19 11.83 -9.28 14.88
N GLN A 20 12.33 -9.98 13.87
CA GLN A 20 13.61 -9.68 13.24
C GLN A 20 13.64 -8.30 12.58
N TYR A 21 12.52 -7.80 12.04
CA TYR A 21 12.45 -6.46 11.43
C TYR A 21 12.68 -5.38 12.48
N ARG A 22 12.09 -5.53 13.68
CA ARG A 22 12.35 -4.60 14.79
C ARG A 22 13.83 -4.54 15.16
N LYS A 23 14.53 -5.68 15.17
CA LYS A 23 15.97 -5.74 15.49
C LYS A 23 16.83 -5.05 14.44
N LEU A 24 16.38 -5.03 13.20
CA LEU A 24 17.04 -4.36 12.07
C LEU A 24 16.69 -2.86 11.96
N GLY A 25 15.76 -2.37 12.79
CA GLY A 25 15.24 -1.01 12.66
C GLY A 25 14.32 -0.84 11.44
N ASP A 26 13.70 -1.92 10.99
CA ASP A 26 12.88 -1.98 9.78
C ASP A 26 11.40 -2.31 10.09
N TYR A 27 10.52 -2.07 9.12
CA TYR A 27 9.07 -2.32 9.23
C TYR A 27 8.66 -3.59 8.52
N ASP A 28 7.77 -4.34 9.17
CA ASP A 28 7.17 -5.56 8.59
C ASP A 28 5.72 -5.35 8.12
N THR A 29 5.16 -4.20 8.48
CA THR A 29 3.80 -3.77 8.14
C THR A 29 3.87 -2.28 7.81
N ALA A 30 3.42 -1.90 6.62
CA ALA A 30 3.52 -0.54 6.14
C ALA A 30 2.30 -0.15 5.30
N MET A 31 1.94 1.13 5.37
CA MET A 31 0.89 1.73 4.56
C MET A 31 1.41 2.99 3.89
N PHE A 32 0.98 3.20 2.66
CA PHE A 32 1.36 4.33 1.83
C PHE A 32 0.11 4.98 1.26
N ILE A 33 0.09 6.30 1.19
CA ILE A 33 -0.92 7.09 0.49
C ILE A 33 -0.19 7.99 -0.49
N LEU A 34 -0.54 7.87 -1.77
CA LEU A 34 0.06 8.62 -2.87
C LEU A 34 -0.96 9.56 -3.49
N ARG A 35 -0.50 10.71 -3.97
CA ARG A 35 -1.32 11.66 -4.76
C ARG A 35 -0.59 12.08 -6.03
N THR A 36 -1.26 12.03 -7.18
CA THR A 36 -0.74 12.53 -8.47
C THR A 36 -0.96 14.04 -8.62
N ALA A 37 -0.31 14.67 -9.59
CA ALA A 37 -0.49 16.10 -9.87
C ALA A 37 -1.96 16.51 -10.13
N SER A 38 -2.73 15.66 -10.83
CA SER A 38 -4.16 15.88 -11.08
C SER A 38 -5.09 15.53 -9.90
N GLY A 39 -4.55 15.04 -8.78
CA GLY A 39 -5.32 14.73 -7.57
C GLY A 39 -5.84 13.29 -7.44
N ARG A 40 -5.52 12.37 -8.37
CA ARG A 40 -5.80 10.93 -8.16
C ARG A 40 -5.05 10.40 -6.94
N GLN A 41 -5.67 9.47 -6.23
CA GLN A 41 -5.16 8.92 -4.98
C GLN A 41 -4.99 7.40 -5.07
N CYS A 42 -3.96 6.87 -4.41
CA CYS A 42 -3.72 5.44 -4.26
C CYS A 42 -3.30 5.15 -2.83
N HIS A 43 -3.83 4.08 -2.25
CA HIS A 43 -3.30 3.54 -1.01
C HIS A 43 -2.69 2.16 -1.26
N ILE A 44 -1.60 1.86 -0.57
CA ILE A 44 -0.93 0.57 -0.62
C ILE A 44 -0.79 0.07 0.81
N ASN A 45 -1.12 -1.20 1.05
CA ASN A 45 -0.98 -1.85 2.34
C ASN A 45 -0.12 -3.11 2.18
N ASN A 46 0.94 -3.20 2.98
CA ASN A 46 1.86 -4.30 2.97
C ASN A 46 1.95 -4.92 4.37
N SER A 47 2.01 -6.25 4.39
CA SER A 47 2.51 -7.02 5.52
C SER A 47 3.36 -8.17 5.00
N VAL A 48 4.50 -8.42 5.64
CA VAL A 48 5.38 -9.55 5.29
C VAL A 48 4.74 -10.91 5.60
N ARG A 49 3.64 -10.94 6.36
CA ARG A 49 2.96 -12.17 6.77
C ARG A 49 1.45 -12.05 6.62
N ALA A 50 0.90 -12.88 5.73
CA ALA A 50 -0.51 -13.22 5.68
C ALA A 50 -0.67 -14.73 5.95
N ALA A 51 -1.43 -15.08 6.99
CA ALA A 51 -1.57 -16.48 7.43
C ALA A 51 -2.27 -17.38 6.38
N TYR A 52 -3.05 -16.78 5.48
CA TYR A 52 -3.83 -17.45 4.44
C TYR A 52 -3.07 -17.54 3.10
N GLY A 53 -1.78 -17.22 3.08
CA GLY A 53 -0.96 -17.29 1.88
C GLY A 53 -0.76 -15.92 1.24
N TYR A 54 -0.51 -15.92 -0.06
CA TYR A 54 -0.10 -14.72 -0.78
C TYR A 54 -1.31 -13.82 -1.08
N ASP A 55 -1.39 -12.67 -0.40
CA ASP A 55 -2.41 -11.65 -0.65
C ASP A 55 -1.92 -10.65 -1.69
N GLN A 56 -2.51 -10.69 -2.88
CA GLN A 56 -2.32 -9.70 -3.93
C GLN A 56 -3.67 -9.29 -4.46
N ARG A 57 -4.05 -8.07 -4.15
CA ARG A 57 -5.32 -7.50 -4.58
C ARG A 57 -5.11 -6.11 -5.14
N ILE A 58 -5.91 -5.78 -6.13
CA ILE A 58 -5.92 -4.47 -6.76
C ILE A 58 -7.36 -4.02 -6.92
N GLU A 59 -7.61 -2.74 -6.66
CA GLU A 59 -8.91 -2.11 -6.84
C GLU A 59 -8.73 -0.74 -7.45
N VAL A 60 -9.53 -0.42 -8.45
CA VAL A 60 -9.55 0.90 -9.09
C VAL A 60 -10.97 1.38 -9.18
N HIS A 61 -11.27 2.45 -8.44
CA HIS A 61 -12.53 3.17 -8.53
C HIS A 61 -12.38 4.38 -9.45
N GLY A 62 -13.38 4.60 -10.31
CA GLY A 62 -13.47 5.74 -11.22
C GLY A 62 -14.92 6.21 -11.39
N ALA A 63 -15.12 7.21 -12.23
CA ALA A 63 -16.44 7.85 -12.41
C ALA A 63 -17.54 6.87 -12.87
N ASP A 64 -17.18 5.88 -13.70
CA ASP A 64 -18.14 4.97 -14.32
C ASP A 64 -18.26 3.62 -13.60
N GLY A 65 -17.57 3.44 -12.47
CA GLY A 65 -17.63 2.21 -11.69
C GLY A 65 -16.32 1.83 -11.02
N MET A 66 -16.16 0.53 -10.76
CA MET A 66 -14.99 -0.02 -10.07
C MET A 66 -14.63 -1.39 -10.66
N LEU A 67 -13.33 -1.67 -10.72
CA LEU A 67 -12.78 -2.99 -11.04
C LEU A 67 -11.89 -3.48 -9.90
N GLN A 68 -12.02 -4.75 -9.56
CA GLN A 68 -11.23 -5.42 -8.52
C GLN A 68 -10.73 -6.77 -9.02
N ALA A 69 -9.50 -7.12 -8.66
CA ALA A 69 -8.88 -8.43 -8.91
C ALA A 69 -8.03 -8.89 -7.72
#